data_AF-A0A225DYC9-F1
#
_entry.id   AF-A0A225DYC9-F1
#
_cell.length_a   1.000
_cell.length_b   1.000
_cell.length_c   1.000
_cell.angle_alpha   90.00
_cell.angle_beta   90.00
_cell.angle_gamma   90.00
#
_symmetry.space_group_name_H-M   'P 1'
#
loop_
_entity.id
_entity.type
_entity.pdbx_description
1 polymer ?
#
loop_
_entity_poly.entity_id
_entity_poly.type
_entity_poly.pdbx_seq_one_letter_code
_entity_poly.pdbx_strand_id
1 'polypeptide(L)'
;MPTFLIAYDIAHPRRLRRVARELERRAVRVQYSVFVFRGDDAALAGLMTELRKLVSAEEDVVQAWPVPPGVSPERFALGAVRPVNAPAVVVAGATRFVPRSVPPPTPPGSS
;
A
#
# COMPACT_ATOMS: atom_id res chain seq x y z
N MET A 1 -18.23 4.10 -8.25
CA MET A 1 -17.37 2.94 -8.54
C MET A 1 -16.96 2.30 -7.23
N PRO A 2 -17.15 0.97 -7.06
CA PRO A 2 -16.72 0.26 -5.86
C PRO A 2 -15.21 0.41 -5.60
N THR A 3 -14.82 0.29 -4.33
CA THR A 3 -13.42 0.32 -3.91
C THR A 3 -13.11 -1.00 -3.21
N PHE A 4 -11.94 -1.55 -3.48
CA PHE A 4 -11.46 -2.78 -2.89
C PHE A 4 -10.08 -2.57 -2.26
N LEU A 5 -9.89 -3.12 -1.07
CA LEU A 5 -8.58 -3.25 -0.47
C LEU A 5 -8.02 -4.61 -0.89
N ILE A 6 -6.85 -4.63 -1.49
CA ILE A 6 -6.15 -5.84 -1.91
C ILE A 6 -4.91 -5.99 -1.05
N ALA A 7 -4.75 -7.11 -0.36
CA ALA A 7 -3.51 -7.45 0.33
C ALA A 7 -2.92 -8.76 -0.19
N TYR A 8 -1.61 -8.87 -0.08
CA TYR A 8 -0.93 -10.12 -0.36
C TYR A 8 0.03 -10.52 0.78
N ASP A 9 0.27 -11.82 0.87
CA ASP A 9 1.37 -12.42 1.62
C ASP A 9 2.09 -13.39 0.67
N ILE A 10 3.34 -13.08 0.31
CA ILE A 10 4.07 -13.78 -0.75
C ILE A 10 5.48 -14.05 -0.27
N ALA A 11 5.82 -15.34 -0.10
CA ALA A 11 7.10 -15.75 0.44
C ALA A 11 8.27 -15.47 -0.51
N HIS A 12 8.08 -15.66 -1.82
CA HIS A 12 9.19 -15.61 -2.78
C HIS A 12 9.40 -14.21 -3.39
N PRO A 13 10.58 -13.57 -3.23
CA PRO A 13 10.84 -12.20 -3.69
C PRO A 13 10.68 -11.96 -5.20
N ARG A 14 10.86 -13.00 -6.04
CA ARG A 14 10.59 -12.87 -7.48
C ARG A 14 9.09 -12.80 -7.79
N ARG A 15 8.25 -13.62 -7.11
CA ARG A 15 6.79 -13.60 -7.30
C ARG A 15 6.20 -12.32 -6.74
N LEU A 16 6.68 -11.87 -5.57
CA LEU A 16 6.29 -10.61 -4.94
C LEU A 16 6.48 -9.43 -5.90
N ARG A 17 7.66 -9.31 -6.51
CA ARG A 17 7.93 -8.22 -7.47
C ARG A 17 7.05 -8.27 -8.71
N ARG A 18 6.68 -9.47 -9.19
CA ARG A 18 5.77 -9.64 -10.34
C ARG A 18 4.34 -9.22 -9.97
N VAL A 19 3.84 -9.67 -8.82
CA VAL A 19 2.51 -9.32 -8.31
C VAL A 19 2.41 -7.83 -8.03
N ALA A 20 3.38 -7.25 -7.33
CA ALA A 20 3.40 -5.81 -7.04
C ALA A 20 3.36 -4.98 -8.33
N ARG A 21 4.15 -5.35 -9.34
CA ARG A 21 4.13 -4.68 -10.65
C ARG A 21 2.79 -4.81 -11.38
N GLU A 22 2.12 -5.96 -11.26
CA GLU A 22 0.79 -6.14 -11.84
C GLU A 22 -0.24 -5.26 -11.14
N LEU A 23 -0.22 -5.22 -9.81
CA LEU A 23 -1.11 -4.37 -9.03
C LEU A 23 -0.84 -2.88 -9.29
N GLU A 24 0.42 -2.44 -9.38
CA GLU A 24 0.79 -1.04 -9.65
C GLU A 24 0.27 -0.50 -11.01
N ARG A 25 -0.09 -1.39 -11.96
CA ARG A 25 -0.72 -0.97 -13.23
C ARG A 25 -2.19 -0.59 -13.10
N ARG A 26 -2.89 -1.10 -12.08
CA ARG A 26 -4.37 -1.04 -11.99
C ARG A 26 -4.88 -0.59 -10.62
N ALA A 27 -4.02 -0.57 -9.62
CA ALA A 27 -4.32 -0.28 -8.23
C ALA A 27 -3.22 0.59 -7.60
N VAL A 28 -3.59 1.31 -6.56
CA VAL A 28 -2.72 2.24 -5.84
C VAL A 28 -2.10 1.55 -4.64
N ARG A 29 -0.77 1.52 -4.56
CA ARG A 29 -0.06 0.92 -3.41
C ARG A 29 -0.12 1.82 -2.19
N VAL A 30 -0.70 1.34 -1.08
CA VAL A 30 -0.84 2.12 0.17
C VAL A 30 0.03 1.60 1.31
N GLN A 31 0.43 0.32 1.28
CA GLN A 31 1.47 -0.24 2.14
C GLN A 31 2.35 -1.19 1.34
N TYR A 32 3.37 -1.76 2.00
CA TYR A 32 4.29 -2.70 1.34
C TYR A 32 3.54 -3.85 0.63
N SER A 33 2.52 -4.41 1.28
CA SER A 33 1.73 -5.52 0.77
C SER A 33 0.24 -5.20 0.61
N VAL A 34 -0.15 -3.92 0.57
CA VAL A 34 -1.56 -3.50 0.52
C VAL A 34 -1.78 -2.45 -0.57
N PHE A 35 -2.85 -2.63 -1.33
CA PHE A 35 -3.24 -1.86 -2.51
C PHE A 35 -4.72 -1.49 -2.45
N VAL A 36 -5.08 -0.38 -3.10
CA VAL A 36 -6.46 0.08 -3.28
C VAL A 36 -6.80 0.00 -4.76
N PHE A 37 -7.80 -0.80 -5.09
CA PHE A 37 -8.34 -0.95 -6.44
C PHE A 37 -9.71 -0.27 -6.54
N ARG A 38 -9.98 0.39 -7.67
CA ARG A 38 -11.29 0.98 -7.97
C ARG A 38 -11.77 0.45 -9.32
N GLY A 39 -12.90 -0.23 -9.30
CA GLY A 39 -13.44 -0.93 -10.47
C GLY A 39 -14.73 -1.65 -10.10
N ASP A 40 -15.41 -2.22 -11.10
CA ASP A 40 -16.51 -3.14 -10.86
C ASP A 40 -15.99 -4.56 -10.54
N ASP A 41 -16.93 -5.45 -10.20
CA ASP A 41 -16.60 -6.84 -9.84
C ASP A 41 -15.96 -7.61 -11.00
N ALA A 42 -16.33 -7.30 -12.25
CA ALA A 42 -15.75 -7.92 -13.43
C ALA A 42 -14.27 -7.54 -13.61
N ALA A 43 -13.94 -6.26 -13.42
CA ALA A 43 -12.57 -5.77 -13.47
C ALA A 43 -11.73 -6.34 -12.32
N LEU A 44 -12.30 -6.47 -11.12
CA LEU A 44 -11.64 -7.13 -10.00
C LEU A 44 -11.40 -8.62 -10.30
N ALA A 45 -12.40 -9.34 -10.80
CA ALA A 45 -12.27 -10.75 -11.16
C ALA A 45 -11.16 -10.97 -12.20
N GLY A 46 -11.12 -10.13 -13.24
CA GLY A 46 -10.06 -10.15 -14.25
C GLY A 46 -8.67 -9.88 -13.65
N LEU A 47 -8.55 -8.91 -12.74
CA LEU A 47 -7.31 -8.67 -12.00
C LEU A 47 -6.89 -9.91 -11.19
N MET A 48 -7.80 -10.52 -10.43
CA MET A 48 -7.52 -11.71 -9.62
C MET A 48 -7.11 -12.92 -10.48
N THR A 49 -7.69 -13.09 -11.67
CA THR A 49 -7.29 -14.11 -12.64
C THR A 49 -5.85 -13.91 -13.12
N GLU A 50 -5.43 -12.67 -13.39
CA GLU A 50 -4.03 -12.40 -13.78
C GLU A 50 -3.06 -12.64 -12.62
N LEU A 51 -3.42 -12.21 -11.40
CA LEU A 51 -2.61 -12.44 -10.21
C LEU A 51 -2.43 -13.94 -9.92
N ARG A 52 -3.47 -14.75 -10.15
CA ARG A 52 -3.41 -16.22 -9.99
C ARG A 52 -2.31 -16.87 -10.84
N LYS A 53 -1.97 -16.30 -11.99
CA LYS A 53 -0.87 -16.80 -12.86
C LYS A 53 0.52 -16.46 -12.32
N LEU A 54 0.62 -15.58 -11.33
CA LEU A 54 1.89 -15.05 -10.79
C LEU A 54 2.25 -15.62 -9.42
N VAL A 55 1.29 -16.23 -8.72
CA VAL A 55 1.42 -16.75 -7.35
C VAL A 55 1.49 -18.27 -7.31
N SER A 56 2.09 -18.81 -6.25
CA SER A 56 1.97 -20.22 -5.89
C SER A 56 0.78 -20.40 -4.95
N ALA A 57 -0.19 -21.25 -5.32
CA ALA A 57 -1.37 -21.48 -4.49
C ALA A 57 -1.07 -22.16 -3.14
N GLU A 58 0.10 -22.77 -3.01
CA GLU A 58 0.54 -23.46 -1.79
C GLU A 58 1.29 -22.53 -0.82
N GLU A 59 1.89 -21.46 -1.33
CA GLU A 59 2.82 -20.62 -0.56
C GLU A 59 2.39 -19.16 -0.43
N ASP A 60 1.48 -18.69 -1.29
CA ASP A 60 1.14 -17.28 -1.42
C ASP A 60 -0.37 -17.07 -1.23
N VAL A 61 -0.71 -15.93 -0.63
CA VAL A 61 -2.09 -15.48 -0.41
C VAL A 61 -2.28 -14.11 -1.05
N VAL A 62 -3.36 -13.96 -1.80
CA VAL A 62 -3.83 -12.65 -2.29
C VAL A 62 -5.32 -12.57 -2.04
N GLN A 63 -5.76 -11.52 -1.34
CA GLN A 63 -7.15 -11.33 -0.96
C GLN A 63 -7.61 -9.92 -1.30
N ALA A 64 -8.89 -9.79 -1.62
CA ALA A 64 -9.54 -8.52 -1.89
C ALA A 64 -10.80 -8.40 -1.03
N TRP A 65 -10.99 -7.24 -0.39
CA TRP A 65 -12.17 -6.94 0.42
C TRP A 65 -12.86 -5.68 -0.09
N PRO A 66 -14.20 -5.68 -0.23
CA PRO A 66 -14.93 -4.47 -0.58
C PRO A 66 -14.81 -3.46 0.56
N VAL A 67 -14.57 -2.19 0.20
CA VAL A 67 -14.57 -1.06 1.12
C VAL A 67 -15.92 -0.36 0.99
N PRO A 68 -16.69 -0.22 2.09
CA PRO A 68 -17.94 0.51 2.07
C PRO A 68 -17.76 1.95 1.56
N PRO A 69 -18.73 2.50 0.80
CA PRO A 69 -18.69 3.88 0.37
C PRO A 69 -18.63 4.83 1.58
N GLY A 70 -17.90 5.94 1.44
CA GLY A 70 -17.75 6.95 2.50
C GLY A 70 -16.73 6.61 3.58
N VAL A 71 -16.07 5.45 3.52
CA VAL A 71 -14.97 5.09 4.44
C VAL A 71 -13.64 5.28 3.72
N SER A 72 -12.82 6.21 4.23
CA SER A 72 -11.41 6.28 3.81
C SER A 72 -10.60 5.23 4.59
N PRO A 73 -9.91 4.29 3.93
CA PRO A 73 -9.04 3.31 4.59
C PRO A 73 -7.93 3.93 5.44
N GLU A 74 -7.62 5.20 5.20
CA GLU A 74 -6.58 5.99 5.89
C GLU A 74 -6.98 6.39 7.32
N ARG A 75 -8.27 6.28 7.68
CA ARG A 75 -8.85 6.71 8.97
C ARG A 75 -8.29 5.96 10.19
N PHE A 76 -7.68 4.78 9.99
CA PHE A 76 -7.25 3.87 11.06
C PHE A 76 -5.77 3.45 10.95
N ALA A 77 -4.89 4.32 10.44
CA ALA A 77 -3.48 4.01 10.26
C ALA A 77 -2.59 4.37 11.48
N LEU A 78 -1.59 3.54 11.78
CA LEU A 78 -0.55 3.77 12.80
C LEU A 78 0.85 3.55 12.19
N GLY A 79 1.82 4.43 12.47
CA GLY A 79 3.23 4.29 12.05
C GLY A 79 3.64 5.07 10.79
N ALA A 80 4.79 4.73 10.21
CA ALA A 80 5.34 5.34 8.99
C ALA A 80 4.57 4.87 7.74
N VAL A 81 3.35 5.39 7.58
CA VAL A 81 2.52 5.20 6.38
C VAL A 81 3.32 5.71 5.17
N ARG A 82 3.50 4.87 4.15
CA ARG A 82 4.05 5.33 2.86
C ARG A 82 2.95 6.16 2.19
N PRO A 83 3.13 7.47 1.99
CA PRO A 83 2.02 8.32 1.59
C PRO A 83 1.70 8.09 0.11
N VAL A 84 0.42 7.86 -0.18
CA VAL A 84 -0.17 8.31 -1.45
C VAL A 84 -0.95 9.58 -1.10
N ASN A 85 -0.24 10.71 -1.19
CA ASN A 85 -0.64 12.07 -0.81
C ASN A 85 -0.81 12.31 0.71
N ALA A 86 -0.06 13.29 1.24
CA ALA A 86 0.27 13.44 2.67
C ALA A 86 -0.80 14.14 3.54
N PRO A 87 -0.95 13.74 4.82
CA PRO A 87 -1.27 14.74 5.85
C PRO A 87 -0.63 14.53 7.25
N ALA A 88 -0.78 15.60 8.05
CA ALA A 88 -0.12 15.94 9.32
C ALA A 88 -0.60 15.18 10.58
N VAL A 89 0.04 15.45 11.72
CA VAL A 89 -0.30 14.92 13.06
C VAL A 89 -0.84 16.04 13.97
N VAL A 90 -1.83 15.71 14.81
CA VAL A 90 -2.39 16.58 15.86
C VAL A 90 -1.88 16.12 17.23
N VAL A 91 -1.41 17.06 18.06
CA VAL A 91 -1.12 16.80 19.48
C VAL A 91 -1.85 17.84 20.33
N ALA A 92 -2.66 17.37 21.28
CA ALA A 92 -3.31 18.14 22.35
C ALA A 92 -4.20 19.34 21.93
N GLY A 93 -4.89 19.24 20.79
CA GLY A 93 -5.93 20.21 20.40
C GLY A 93 -5.43 21.50 19.72
N ALA A 94 -4.13 21.68 19.52
CA ALA A 94 -3.58 22.72 18.66
C ALA A 94 -2.67 22.11 17.58
N THR A 95 -3.01 22.32 16.32
CA THR A 95 -2.21 21.83 15.18
C THR A 95 -0.90 22.60 15.08
N ARG A 96 0.24 21.91 15.15
CA ARG A 96 1.56 22.49 14.83
C ARG A 96 2.36 21.57 13.90
N PHE A 97 3.02 22.20 12.92
CA PHE A 97 3.95 21.53 12.01
C PHE A 97 5.31 21.37 12.68
N VAL A 98 5.97 20.22 12.53
CA VAL A 98 7.37 20.02 12.91
C VAL A 98 8.22 20.22 11.65
N PRO A 99 8.92 21.36 11.49
CA PRO A 99 9.95 21.45 10.47
C PRO A 99 11.10 20.53 10.88
N ARG A 100 11.58 19.69 9.96
CA ARG A 100 12.80 18.93 10.19
C ARG A 100 13.99 19.88 10.22
N SER A 101 14.69 19.96 11.34
CA SER A 101 16.12 20.23 11.33
C SER A 101 16.80 19.06 10.61
N VAL A 102 17.40 19.35 9.46
CA VAL A 102 18.32 18.42 8.80
C VAL A 102 19.63 18.49 9.60
N PRO A 103 20.08 17.42 10.29
CA PRO A 103 21.43 17.43 10.81
C PRO A 103 22.40 17.47 9.62
N PRO A 104 23.47 18.29 9.68
CA PRO A 104 24.45 18.32 8.60
C PRO A 104 25.01 16.90 8.39
N PRO A 105 25.28 16.51 7.13
CA PRO A 105 25.84 15.19 6.86
C PRO A 105 27.13 15.01 7.63
N THR A 106 27.28 13.86 8.31
CA THR A 106 28.53 13.48 8.96
C THR A 106 29.63 13.48 7.90
N PRO A 107 30.72 14.25 8.05
CA PRO A 107 31.82 14.17 7.12
C PRO A 107 32.37 12.73 7.12
N PRO A 108 32.74 12.17 5.96
CA PRO A 108 33.34 10.85 5.92
C PRO A 108 34.61 10.86 6.78
N GLY A 109 34.65 9.99 7.78
CA GLY A 109 35.82 9.79 8.62
C GLY A 109 36.99 9.29 7.77
N SER A 110 38.06 10.06 7.76
CA SER A 110 39.39 9.64 7.33
C SER A 110 39.90 8.56 8.28
N SER A 111 40.23 7.40 7.71
CA SER A 111 41.29 6.54 8.25
C SER A 111 42.63 7.25 8.16
#